data_AF-A0A1W1XEM3-F1
#
_entry.id   AF-A0A1W1XEM3-F1
#
_cell.length_a   1.000
_cell.length_b   1.000
_cell.length_c   1.000
_cell.angle_alpha   90.00
_cell.angle_beta   90.00
_cell.angle_gamma   90.00
#
_symmetry.space_group_name_H-M   'P 1'
#
loop_
_entity.id
_entity.type
_entity.pdbx_description
1 polymer ?
#
loop_
_entity_poly.entity_id
_entity_poly.type
_entity_poly.pdbx_seq_one_letter_code
_entity_poly.pdbx_strand_id
1 'polypeptide(L)' 'MKPPSFGMPSYPWLRELSRRDLELLDQGLCELLNSKPGAFSLFQAHTMRNAIQCVLLDKHFADHKAA' A
#
# COMPACT_ATOMS: atom_id res chain seq x y z
N MET A 1 -1.74 9.66 -28.92
CA MET A 1 -1.94 9.59 -27.46
C MET A 1 -1.20 8.36 -26.94
N LYS A 2 -0.39 8.48 -25.89
CA LYS A 2 0.27 7.30 -25.30
C LYS A 2 -0.83 6.38 -24.71
N PRO A 3 -0.78 5.07 -24.93
CA PRO A 3 -1.72 4.16 -24.31
C PRO A 3 -1.56 4.20 -22.78
N PRO A 4 -2.65 4.07 -22.00
CA PRO A 4 -2.54 3.90 -20.56
C PRO A 4 -1.68 2.68 -20.25
N SER A 5 -0.65 2.86 -19.42
CA SER A 5 0.19 1.75 -18.97
C SER A 5 -0.57 0.97 -17.90
N PHE A 6 -1.18 -0.13 -18.33
CA PHE A 6 -1.77 -1.11 -17.43
C PHE A 6 -0.64 -1.87 -16.71
N GLY A 7 -0.72 -1.99 -15.38
CA GLY A 7 0.22 -2.80 -14.59
C GLY A 7 1.39 -2.05 -13.95
N MET A 8 1.48 -0.72 -14.07
CA MET A 8 2.43 0.04 -13.25
C MET A 8 1.97 0.02 -11.78
N PRO A 9 2.83 -0.38 -10.83
CA PRO A 9 2.48 -0.33 -9.42
C PRO A 9 2.20 1.12 -9.03
N SER A 10 1.02 1.38 -8.45
CA SER A 10 0.55 2.73 -8.17
C SER A 10 1.42 3.50 -7.16
N TYR A 11 2.33 2.80 -6.46
CA TYR A 11 3.18 3.37 -5.42
C TYR A 11 4.54 2.63 -5.34
N PRO A 12 5.47 2.86 -6.30
CA PRO A 12 6.74 2.14 -6.34
C PRO A 12 7.61 2.41 -5.09
N TRP A 13 7.51 3.61 -4.53
CA TRP A 13 8.23 4.05 -3.34
C TRP A 13 7.88 3.24 -2.07
N LEU A 14 6.73 2.55 -2.02
CA LEU A 14 6.40 1.70 -0.87
C LEU A 14 7.41 0.58 -0.63
N ARG A 15 8.09 0.11 -1.69
CA ARG A 15 9.09 -0.96 -1.57
C ARG A 15 10.33 -0.51 -0.79
N GLU A 16 10.65 0.78 -0.86
CA GLU A 16 11.81 1.40 -0.22
C GLU A 16 11.63 1.57 1.30
N LEU A 17 10.38 1.55 1.78
CA LEU A 17 10.07 1.72 3.20
C LEU A 17 10.44 0.50 4.04
N SER A 18 10.75 0.75 5.32
CA SER A 18 10.89 -0.33 6.30
C SER A 18 9.53 -0.99 6.57
N ARG A 19 9.56 -2.23 7.07
CA ARG A 19 8.33 -2.95 7.48
C ARG A 19 7.54 -2.15 8.52
N ARG A 20 8.24 -1.54 9.48
CA ARG A 20 7.64 -0.71 10.54
C ARG A 20 6.91 0.51 9.97
N ASP A 21 7.52 1.20 9.00
CA ASP A 21 6.90 2.39 8.38
C ASP A 21 5.64 2.00 7.59
N LEU A 22 5.67 0.85 6.92
CA LEU A 22 4.51 0.30 6.21
C LEU A 22 3.38 -0.08 7.16
N GLU A 23 3.68 -0.68 8.31
CA GLU A 23 2.70 -1.01 9.35
C GLU A 23 2.07 0.26 9.96
N LEU A 24 2.87 1.31 10.20
CA LEU A 24 2.36 2.61 10.66
C LEU A 24 1.45 3.28 9.62
N LEU A 25 1.79 3.18 8.34
CA LEU A 25 0.95 3.67 7.25
C LEU A 25 -0.37 2.90 7.14
N ASP A 26 -0.37 1.57 7.26
CA ASP A 26 -1.61 0.77 7.27
C ASP A 26 -2.50 1.16 8.45
N GLN A 27 -1.92 1.38 9.63
CA GLN A 27 -2.66 1.83 10.81
C GLN A 27 -3.31 3.21 10.58
N GLY A 28 -2.55 4.20 10.09
CA GLY A 28 -3.08 5.54 9.79
C GLY A 28 -4.18 5.52 8.73
N LEU A 29 -4.07 4.64 7.73
CA LEU A 29 -5.14 4.44 6.73
C LEU A 29 -6.38 3.80 7.35
N CYS A 30 -6.24 2.87 8.29
CA CYS A 30 -7.39 2.32 9.02
C CYS A 30 -8.13 3.41 9.81
N GLU A 31 -7.40 4.29 10.49
CA GLU A 31 -7.98 5.42 11.22
C GLU A 31 -8.68 6.40 10.28
N LEU A 32 -8.06 6.71 9.12
CA LEU A 32 -8.66 7.54 8.09
C LEU A 32 -9.94 6.91 7.51
N LEU A 33 -9.97 5.60 7.27
CA LEU A 33 -11.16 4.91 6.77
C LEU A 33 -12.31 4.97 7.80
N ASN A 34 -11.98 4.91 9.10
CA ASN A 34 -12.96 4.99 10.18
C ASN A 34 -13.55 6.40 10.35
N SER A 35 -12.86 7.46 9.92
CA SER A 35 -13.35 8.84 10.01
C SER A 35 -14.39 9.22 8.95
N LYS A 36 -14.81 8.27 8.11
CA LYS A 36 -15.82 8.43 7.03
C LYS A 36 -15.51 9.61 6.08
N PRO A 37 -14.32 9.64 5.46
CA PRO A 37 -13.97 10.69 4.53
C PRO A 37 -14.81 10.60 3.24
N GLY A 38 -14.72 11.62 2.39
CA GLY A 38 -15.43 11.63 1.10
C GLY A 38 -15.09 10.42 0.22
N ALA A 39 -15.99 10.08 -0.70
CA ALA A 39 -15.88 8.87 -1.53
C ALA A 39 -14.55 8.73 -2.29
N PHE A 40 -14.00 9.84 -2.80
CA PHE A 40 -12.71 9.84 -3.48
C PHE A 40 -11.55 9.52 -2.54
N SER A 41 -11.55 10.10 -1.34
CA SER A 41 -10.54 9.82 -0.31
C SER A 41 -10.62 8.37 0.17
N LEU A 42 -11.83 7.81 0.32
CA LEU A 42 -12.02 6.39 0.61
C LEU A 42 -11.40 5.51 -0.48
N PHE A 43 -11.69 5.81 -1.76
CA PHE A 43 -11.14 5.07 -2.88
C PHE A 43 -9.60 5.09 -2.89
N GLN A 44 -8.99 6.27 -2.71
CA GLN A 44 -7.54 6.38 -2.64
C GLN A 44 -6.96 5.67 -1.42
N ALA A 45 -7.58 5.81 -0.25
CA ALA A 45 -7.12 5.16 0.98
C ALA A 45 -7.16 3.64 0.85
N HIS A 46 -8.22 3.06 0.30
CA HIS A 46 -8.31 1.63 0.02
C HIS A 46 -7.25 1.16 -0.99
N THR A 47 -7.06 1.92 -2.07
CA THR A 47 -6.06 1.59 -3.10
C THR A 47 -4.64 1.58 -2.53
N MET A 48 -4.29 2.58 -1.72
CA MET A 48 -3.00 2.66 -1.02
C MET A 48 -2.85 1.51 -0.02
N ARG A 49 -3.89 1.23 0.78
CA ARG A 49 -3.87 0.18 1.79
C ARG A 49 -3.62 -1.20 1.18
N ASN A 50 -4.30 -1.52 0.08
CA ASN A 50 -4.10 -2.76 -0.66
C ASN A 50 -2.65 -2.87 -1.17
N ALA A 51 -2.08 -1.78 -1.68
CA ALA A 51 -0.69 -1.77 -2.12
C ALA A 51 0.30 -2.02 -0.96
N ILE A 52 0.08 -1.40 0.20
CA ILE A 52 0.89 -1.63 1.41
C ILE A 52 0.84 -3.11 1.83
N GLN A 53 -0.36 -3.70 1.88
CA GLN A 53 -0.53 -5.10 2.25
C GLN A 53 0.19 -6.06 1.31
N CYS A 54 0.16 -5.80 -0.01
CA CYS A 54 0.94 -6.57 -0.97
C CYS A 54 2.45 -6.46 -0.71
N VAL A 55 2.97 -5.27 -0.40
CA VAL A 55 4.41 -5.08 -0.12
C VAL A 55 4.81 -5.74 1.20
N LEU A 56 3.97 -5.66 2.23
CA LEU A 56 4.20 -6.36 3.51
C LEU A 56 4.25 -7.88 3.31
N LEU A 57 3.35 -8.41 2.48
CA LEU A 57 3.31 -9.83 2.13
C LEU A 57 4.57 -10.25 1.34
N ASP A 58 4.97 -9.46 0.34
CA ASP A 58 6.22 -9.66 -0.41
C ASP A 58 7.44 -9.72 0.53
N LYS A 59 7.54 -8.77 1.47
CA LYS A 59 8.63 -8.72 2.47
C LYS A 59 8.61 -9.94 3.39
N HIS A 60 7.44 -10.34 3.89
CA HIS A 60 7.30 -11.53 4.72
C HIS A 60 7.77 -12.81 4.00
N PHE A 61 7.44 -12.98 2.72
CA PHE A 61 7.92 -14.12 1.94
C PHE A 61 9.40 -14.03 1.58
N ALA A 62 9.96 -12.83 1.43
CA ALA A 62 11.40 -12.64 1.24
C ALA A 62 12.20 -13.06 2.47
N ASP A 63 11.71 -12.72 3.67
CA ASP A 63 12.33 -13.12 4.93
C ASP A 63 12.36 -14.66 5.10
N HIS A 64 11.27 -15.35 4.75
CA HIS A 64 11.19 -16.83 4.80
C HIS A 64 12.04 -17.55 3.76
N LYS A 65 12.44 -16.89 2.67
CA LYS A 65 13.38 -17.48 1.69
C LYS A 65 14.84 -17.31 2.08
N ALA A 66 15.14 -16.38 2.99
CA ALA A 66 16.49 -16.07 3.45
C ALA A 66 16.90 -16.81 4.73
N ALA A 67 15.94 -17.47 5.41
CA ALA A 67 16.14 -18.31 6.59
C ALA A 67 16.30 -19.79 6.20
#